data_AF-A0A953PS66-F1
#
_entry.id   AF-A0A953PS66-F1
#
_cell.length_a   1.000
_cell.length_b   1.000
_cell.length_c   1.000
_cell.angle_alpha   90.00
_cell.angle_beta   90.00
_cell.angle_gamma   90.00
#
_symmetry.space_group_name_H-M   'P 1'
#
loop_
_entity.id
_entity.type
_entity.pdbx_description
1 polymer ?
#
loop_
_entity_poly.entity_id
_entity_poly.type
_entity_poly.pdbx_seq_one_letter_code
_entity_poly.pdbx_strand_id
1 'polypeptide(L)'
;MSDDVIQIAIGALQGLASSTVFVLVLFIGFCIIVGFTKTKKTAGGAARVVKSLDERITHQPMVYLSPSAPHGPADQLRAPELVEAAARK
;
A
#
# COMPACT_ATOMS: atom_id res chain seq x y z
N MET A 1 -29.73 12.75 41.28
CA MET A 1 -28.85 13.78 40.70
C MET A 1 -27.44 13.26 40.42
N SER A 2 -26.70 12.74 41.41
CA SER A 2 -25.37 12.15 41.16
C SER A 2 -25.43 10.88 40.31
N ASP A 3 -26.40 9.99 40.58
CA ASP A 3 -26.54 8.73 39.84
C ASP A 3 -26.96 8.94 38.38
N ASP A 4 -27.86 9.90 38.12
CA ASP A 4 -28.29 10.26 36.77
C ASP A 4 -27.11 10.81 35.93
N VAL A 5 -26.27 11.64 36.53
CA VAL A 5 -25.08 12.18 35.87
C VAL A 5 -24.07 11.07 35.56
N ILE A 6 -23.91 10.10 36.46
CA ILE A 6 -23.05 8.94 36.25
C ILE A 6 -23.58 8.06 35.10
N GLN A 7 -24.89 7.79 35.06
CA GLN A 7 -25.49 7.00 33.98
C GLN A 7 -25.35 7.68 32.61
N ILE A 8 -25.55 9.00 32.56
CA ILE A 8 -25.34 9.78 31.33
C ILE A 8 -23.87 9.72 30.91
N ALA A 9 -22.93 9.88 31.85
CA ALA A 9 -21.50 9.83 31.55
C ALA A 9 -21.08 8.45 31.01
N ILE A 10 -21.57 7.36 31.61
CA ILE A 10 -21.30 5.99 31.15
C ILE A 10 -21.89 5.77 29.76
N GLY A 11 -23.14 6.16 29.53
CA GLY A 11 -23.80 6.03 28.23
C GLY A 11 -23.09 6.81 27.13
N ALA A 12 -22.65 8.04 27.43
CA ALA A 12 -21.88 8.86 26.49
C ALA A 12 -20.52 8.24 26.18
N LEU A 13 -19.80 7.73 27.19
CA LEU A 13 -18.51 7.08 27.00
C LEU A 13 -18.64 5.80 26.18
N GLN A 14 -19.67 4.99 26.44
CA GLN A 14 -19.95 3.78 25.68
C GLN A 14 -20.32 4.09 24.22
N GLY A 15 -21.14 5.13 24.00
CA GLY A 15 -21.49 5.61 22.66
C GLY A 15 -20.27 6.10 21.87
N LEU A 16 -19.40 6.90 22.51
CA LEU A 16 -18.16 7.37 21.89
C LEU A 16 -17.18 6.23 21.60
N ALA A 17 -16.98 5.33 22.55
CA ALA A 17 -16.09 4.19 22.36
C ALA A 17 -16.58 3.27 21.23
N SER A 18 -17.87 2.91 21.23
CA SER A 18 -18.45 2.02 20.22
C SER A 18 -18.42 2.63 18.82
N SER A 19 -18.80 3.91 18.67
CA SER A 19 -18.74 4.62 17.38
C SER A 19 -17.31 4.79 16.87
N THR A 20 -16.35 5.09 17.75
CA THR A 20 -14.93 5.21 17.38
C THR A 20 -14.38 3.89 16.90
N VAL A 21 -14.61 2.79 17.64
CA VAL A 21 -14.17 1.45 17.25
C VAL A 21 -14.79 1.04 15.91
N PHE A 22 -16.08 1.31 15.71
CA PHE A 22 -16.76 1.00 14.46
C PHE A 22 -16.13 1.71 13.25
N VAL A 23 -15.88 3.02 13.36
CA VAL A 23 -15.25 3.79 12.29
C VAL A 23 -13.82 3.32 12.03
N LEU A 24 -13.05 3.01 13.08
CA LEU A 24 -11.69 2.48 12.92
C LEU A 24 -11.68 1.14 12.19
N VAL A 25 -12.58 0.22 12.55
CA VAL A 25 -12.69 -1.08 11.86
C VAL A 25 -13.03 -0.88 10.39
N LEU A 26 -13.99 -0.01 10.05
CA LEU A 26 -14.34 0.29 8.66
C LEU A 26 -13.16 0.92 7.90
N PHE A 27 -12.49 1.90 8.51
CA PHE A 27 -11.37 2.58 7.88
C PHE A 27 -10.19 1.65 7.64
N ILE A 28 -9.78 0.89 8.66
CA ILE A 28 -8.69 -0.08 8.56
C ILE A 28 -9.06 -1.17 7.55
N GLY A 29 -10.29 -1.71 7.61
CA GLY A 29 -10.78 -2.70 6.66
C GLY A 29 -10.75 -2.20 5.22
N PHE A 30 -11.20 -0.97 4.98
CA PHE A 30 -11.13 -0.32 3.68
C PHE A 30 -9.69 -0.14 3.20
N CYS A 31 -8.80 0.40 4.05
CA CYS A 31 -7.38 0.58 3.73
C CYS A 31 -6.68 -0.75 3.41
N ILE A 32 -7.04 -1.83 4.12
CA ILE A 32 -6.53 -3.17 3.86
C ILE A 32 -7.02 -3.68 2.51
N ILE A 33 -8.33 -3.66 2.26
CA ILE A 33 -8.93 -4.20 1.02
C ILE A 33 -8.39 -3.43 -0.20
N VAL A 34 -8.40 -2.10 -0.14
CA VAL A 34 -7.93 -1.25 -1.24
C VAL A 34 -6.41 -1.25 -1.34
N GLY A 35 -5.69 -1.26 -0.23
CA GLY A 35 -4.23 -1.34 -0.20
C GLY A 35 -3.72 -2.65 -0.80
N PHE A 36 -4.33 -3.79 -0.46
CA PHE A 36 -3.96 -5.08 -1.03
C PHE A 36 -4.31 -5.21 -2.51
N THR A 37 -5.35 -4.56 -3.01
CA THR A 37 -5.63 -4.56 -4.47
C THR A 37 -4.54 -3.81 -5.24
N LYS A 38 -3.90 -2.79 -4.65
CA LYS A 38 -2.74 -2.10 -5.24
C LYS A 38 -1.50 -3.00 -5.35
N THR A 39 -1.27 -3.91 -4.40
CA THR A 39 -0.09 -4.78 -4.37
C THR A 39 -0.23 -6.07 -5.16
N LYS A 40 -1.45 -6.45 -5.58
CA LYS A 40 -1.65 -7.63 -6.44
C LYS A 40 -0.95 -7.48 -7.80
N LYS A 41 -0.43 -8.59 -8.32
CA LYS A 41 0.04 -8.66 -9.71
C LYS A 41 -1.09 -8.26 -10.65
N THR A 42 -0.76 -7.47 -11.66
CA THR A 42 -1.74 -7.06 -12.66
C THR A 42 -2.17 -8.24 -13.52
N ALA A 43 -3.40 -8.24 -13.99
CA ALA A 43 -3.99 -9.35 -14.74
C ALA A 43 -3.64 -9.34 -16.24
N GLY A 44 -2.45 -8.86 -16.63
CA GLY A 44 -2.00 -8.88 -18.02
C GLY A 44 -2.96 -8.14 -18.97
N GLY A 45 -3.16 -6.84 -18.75
CA GLY A 45 -4.03 -6.02 -19.62
C GLY A 45 -5.51 -5.96 -19.24
N ALA A 46 -6.03 -6.89 -18.43
CA ALA A 46 -7.38 -6.78 -17.84
C ALA A 46 -7.41 -5.91 -16.56
N ALA A 47 -6.24 -5.56 -16.01
CA ALA A 47 -6.15 -4.68 -14.85
C ALA A 47 -6.45 -3.23 -15.24
N ARG A 48 -7.23 -2.53 -14.39
CA ARG A 48 -7.56 -1.10 -14.56
C ARG A 48 -6.35 -0.17 -14.41
N VAL A 49 -5.22 -0.68 -13.91
CA VAL A 49 -3.99 0.06 -13.63
C VAL A 49 -2.85 -0.62 -14.36
N VAL A 50 -2.13 0.15 -15.19
CA VAL A 50 -0.94 -0.29 -15.91
C VAL A 50 0.28 -0.06 -15.01
N LYS A 51 1.07 -1.11 -14.72
CA LYS A 51 2.25 -1.00 -13.84
C LYS A 51 3.58 -0.89 -14.59
N SER A 52 3.61 -1.30 -15.86
CA SER A 52 4.77 -1.13 -16.74
C SER A 52 4.33 -1.01 -18.20
N LEU A 53 5.22 -0.49 -19.05
CA LEU A 53 4.98 -0.46 -20.49
C LEU A 53 4.95 -1.87 -21.08
N ASP A 54 5.77 -2.78 -20.55
CA ASP A 54 5.81 -4.18 -20.97
C ASP A 54 4.44 -4.84 -20.82
N GLU A 55 3.78 -4.65 -19.68
CA GLU A 55 2.42 -5.18 -19.44
C GLU A 55 1.41 -4.74 -20.51
N ARG A 56 1.55 -3.51 -21.03
CA ARG A 56 0.68 -2.97 -22.09
C ARG A 56 0.97 -3.56 -23.46
N ILE A 57 2.22 -3.94 -23.73
CA ILE A 57 2.65 -4.46 -25.03
C ILE A 57 2.46 -5.98 -25.08
N THR A 58 2.85 -6.69 -24.03
CA THR A 58 2.85 -8.16 -23.98
C THR A 58 1.53 -8.73 -23.47
N HIS A 59 0.68 -7.90 -22.85
CA HIS A 59 -0.52 -8.35 -22.12
C HIS A 59 -0.22 -9.42 -21.06
N GLN A 60 1.01 -9.45 -20.53
CA GLN A 60 1.40 -10.35 -19.45
C GLN A 60 1.40 -9.63 -18.10
N PRO A 61 1.09 -10.32 -16.99
CA PRO A 61 1.22 -9.78 -15.64
C PRO A 61 2.61 -9.20 -15.36
N MET A 62 2.67 -8.09 -14.61
CA MET A 62 3.94 -7.53 -14.12
C MET A 62 4.74 -8.59 -13.33
N VAL A 63 5.97 -8.85 -13.76
CA VAL A 63 6.93 -9.71 -13.05
C VAL A 63 7.88 -8.83 -12.23
N TYR A 64 7.80 -8.95 -10.91
CA TYR A 64 8.77 -8.32 -10.01
C TYR A 64 9.99 -9.24 -9.89
N LEU A 65 11.16 -8.70 -10.23
CA LEU A 65 12.44 -9.39 -10.14
C LEU A 65 13.02 -9.24 -8.72
N SER A 66 13.80 -10.22 -8.26
CA SER A 66 14.54 -10.10 -7.01
C SER A 66 15.71 -9.12 -7.15
N PRO A 67 16.22 -8.54 -6.04
CA PRO A 67 17.39 -7.65 -6.09
C PRO A 67 18.66 -8.32 -6.66
N SER A 68 18.70 -9.64 -6.66
CA SER A 68 19.81 -10.44 -7.20
C SER A 68 19.54 -10.96 -8.63
N ALA A 69 18.39 -10.64 -9.22
CA ALA A 69 18.08 -11.08 -10.57
C ALA A 69 19.12 -10.53 -11.55
N PRO A 70 19.45 -11.24 -12.64
CA PRO A 70 20.34 -10.71 -13.66
C PRO A 70 19.76 -9.41 -14.21
N HIS A 71 20.42 -8.29 -13.89
CA HIS A 71 20.13 -7.03 -14.53
C HIS A 71 20.68 -7.17 -15.95
N GLY A 72 19.97 -6.67 -16.96
CA GLY A 72 20.41 -6.79 -18.35
C GLY A 72 21.83 -6.21 -18.57
N PRO A 73 22.34 -6.21 -19.80
CA PRO A 73 23.69 -5.70 -20.08
C PRO A 73 23.93 -4.26 -19.60
N ALA A 74 22.85 -3.48 -19.39
CA ALA A 74 22.87 -2.22 -18.69
C ALA A 74 22.50 -2.42 -17.20
N ASP A 75 23.51 -2.47 -16.33
CA ASP A 75 23.31 -2.33 -14.89
C ASP A 75 23.11 -0.85 -14.55
N GLN A 76 21.84 -0.45 -14.39
CA GLN A 76 21.45 0.92 -14.07
C GLN A 76 22.05 1.41 -12.74
N LEU A 77 22.48 0.53 -11.83
CA LEU A 77 23.11 0.90 -10.56
C LEU A 77 24.64 1.07 -10.69
N ARG A 78 25.22 0.58 -11.78
CA ARG A 78 26.64 0.75 -12.13
C ARG A 78 26.91 1.83 -13.16
N ALA A 79 25.91 2.68 -13.42
CA ALA A 79 26.10 3.78 -14.34
C ALA A 79 27.25 4.70 -13.86
N PRO A 80 28.13 5.18 -14.76
CA PRO A 80 29.32 5.97 -14.40
C PRO A 80 28.98 7.13 -13.46
N GLU A 81 27.89 7.83 -13.74
CA GLU A 81 27.40 8.96 -12.96
C GLU A 81 27.05 8.60 -11.50
N LEU A 82 26.50 7.40 -11.26
CA LEU A 82 26.13 6.95 -9.92
C LEU A 82 27.35 6.46 -9.14
N VAL A 83 28.29 5.79 -9.81
CA VAL A 83 29.54 5.33 -9.23
C VAL A 83 30.44 6.52 -8.87
N GLU A 84 30.54 7.50 -9.76
CA GLU A 84 31.28 8.74 -9.51
C GLU A 84 30.65 9.56 -8.37
N ALA A 85 29.32 9.64 -8.29
CA ALA A 85 28.65 10.34 -7.19
C ALA A 85 28.85 9.64 -5.84
N ALA A 86 28.83 8.30 -5.81
CA ALA A 86 29.09 7.51 -4.61
C ALA A 86 30.54 7.63 -4.15
N ALA A 87 31.51 7.71 -5.07
CA ALA A 87 32.93 7.88 -4.77
C ALA A 87 33.30 9.29 -4.26
N ARG A 88 32.41 10.28 -4.42
CA ARG A 88 32.60 11.65 -3.91
C ARG A 88 32.06 11.85 -2.48
N LYS A 89 31.48 10.81 -1.86
CA LYS A 89 31.08 10.80 -0.45
C LYS A 89 32.12 10.07 0.39
#